data_AF-I4HI04-F1
#
_entry.id   AF-I4HI04-F1
#
_cell.length_a   1.000
_cell.length_b   1.000
_cell.length_c   1.000
_cell.angle_alpha   90.00
_cell.angle_beta   90.00
_cell.angle_gamma   90.00
#
_symmetry.space_group_name_H-M   'P 1'
#
loop_
_entity.id
_entity.type
_entity.pdbx_description
1 polymer ?
#
loop_
_entity_poly.entity_id
_entity_poly.type
_entity_poly.pdbx_seq_one_letter_code
_entity_poly.pdbx_strand_id
1 'polypeptide(L)'
;MPEDVFSWVRGEYSLALVPSSKGMEPDSVFLGERVMGVEVDSAIANLAELARSRGYNVVTRMTAWTKLTTAVPGGKAQLETLVTGVHTRVDNYEIIASSVEAMGLALSAQKNPILSSGKFRQAITALPAENDGYFYVDWRQLQPVIEAKFPIVRVLELSIKPLFNNLRSLTISSQGSENSVRRGTIFFNLGVKS
;
A
#
# COMPACT_ATOMS: atom_id res chain seq x y z
N MET A 1 2.11 15.10 7.99
CA MET A 1 0.90 14.26 7.92
C MET A 1 0.22 14.35 9.28
N PRO A 2 -1.11 14.33 9.43
CA PRO A 2 -1.68 14.45 10.76
C PRO A 2 -1.31 13.20 11.54
N GLU A 3 -0.52 13.37 12.61
CA GLU A 3 -0.01 12.30 13.49
C GLU A 3 -1.15 11.43 14.05
N ASP A 4 -2.37 11.97 14.08
CA ASP A 4 -3.57 11.35 14.65
C ASP A 4 -4.00 10.05 13.94
N VAL A 5 -3.85 9.96 12.61
CA VAL A 5 -4.40 8.84 11.82
C VAL A 5 -3.66 7.52 12.08
N PHE A 6 -2.36 7.59 12.35
CA PHE A 6 -1.50 6.41 12.58
C PHE A 6 -0.98 6.33 14.02
N SER A 7 -1.52 7.16 14.94
CA SER A 7 -1.12 7.21 16.35
C SER A 7 -1.26 5.86 17.08
N TRP A 8 -2.15 5.01 16.60
CA TRP A 8 -2.41 3.66 17.11
C TRP A 8 -1.43 2.59 16.57
N VAL A 9 -0.64 2.90 15.53
CA VAL A 9 0.30 1.96 14.92
C VAL A 9 1.56 1.90 15.77
N ARG A 10 1.59 0.95 16.71
CA ARG A 10 2.71 0.77 17.66
C ARG A 10 3.48 -0.53 17.47
N GLY A 11 2.91 -1.49 16.76
CA GLY A 11 3.51 -2.80 16.48
C GLY A 11 3.89 -2.94 15.01
N GLU A 12 3.86 -4.18 14.50
CA GLU A 12 4.14 -4.46 13.09
C GLU A 12 3.13 -3.79 12.17
N TYR A 13 3.59 -3.29 11.03
CA TYR A 13 2.71 -2.70 10.02
C TYR A 13 3.25 -2.94 8.60
N SER A 14 2.35 -2.80 7.62
CA SER A 14 2.70 -2.86 6.21
C SER A 14 1.84 -1.93 5.40
N LEU A 15 2.42 -1.33 4.36
CA LEU A 15 1.72 -0.55 3.35
C LEU A 15 2.06 -1.12 1.98
N ALA A 16 1.03 -1.55 1.25
CA ALA A 16 1.16 -2.08 -0.09
C ALA A 16 0.39 -1.20 -1.09
N LEU A 17 0.99 -1.03 -2.26
CA LEU A 17 0.32 -0.52 -3.45
C LEU A 17 0.07 -1.72 -4.36
N VAL A 18 -1.20 -1.99 -4.65
CA VAL A 18 -1.63 -3.13 -5.47
C VAL A 18 -2.24 -2.63 -6.79
N PRO A 19 -2.11 -3.38 -7.89
CA PRO A 19 -2.72 -3.00 -9.16
C PRO A 19 -4.23 -2.79 -9.01
N SER A 20 -4.75 -1.67 -9.51
CA SER A 20 -6.19 -1.42 -9.56
C SER A 20 -6.78 -1.95 -10.86
N SER A 21 -8.01 -2.45 -10.81
CA SER A 21 -8.78 -2.81 -12.01
C SER A 21 -9.34 -1.60 -12.75
N LYS A 22 -9.33 -0.41 -12.12
CA LYS A 22 -9.98 0.82 -12.61
C LYS A 22 -9.05 1.75 -13.40
N GLY A 23 -7.77 1.41 -13.54
CA GLY A 23 -6.81 2.21 -14.30
C GLY A 23 -5.37 2.03 -13.85
N MET A 24 -4.52 3.00 -14.18
CA MET A 24 -3.09 2.98 -13.83
C MET A 24 -2.79 3.44 -12.40
N GLU A 25 -3.77 3.99 -11.68
CA GLU A 25 -3.57 4.35 -10.27
C GLU A 25 -3.68 3.10 -9.40
N PRO A 26 -2.65 2.76 -8.60
CA PRO A 26 -2.72 1.59 -7.74
C PRO A 26 -3.65 1.86 -6.55
N ASP A 27 -4.33 0.80 -6.11
CA ASP A 27 -5.05 0.82 -4.85
C ASP A 27 -4.05 0.64 -3.70
N SER A 28 -4.33 1.26 -2.55
CA SER A 28 -3.56 1.09 -1.32
C SER A 28 -4.21 0.07 -0.37
N VAL A 29 -3.37 -0.69 0.32
CA VAL A 29 -3.71 -1.56 1.45
C VAL A 29 -2.75 -1.25 2.59
N PHE A 30 -3.29 -0.94 3.76
CA PHE A 30 -2.55 -0.76 5.00
C PHE A 30 -2.93 -1.85 6.00
N LEU A 31 -1.93 -2.41 6.66
CA LEU A 31 -2.05 -3.38 7.75
C LEU A 31 -1.35 -2.83 8.99
N GLY A 32 -1.98 -2.92 10.15
CA GLY A 32 -1.34 -2.56 11.43
C GLY A 32 -1.73 -3.52 12.54
N GLU A 33 -0.74 -3.92 13.33
CA GLU A 33 -0.92 -4.79 14.49
C GLU A 33 -1.65 -4.04 15.63
N ARG A 34 -2.58 -4.75 16.26
CA ARG A 34 -3.22 -4.33 17.50
C ARG A 34 -2.35 -4.71 18.69
N VAL A 35 -1.66 -3.72 19.24
CA VAL A 35 -0.87 -3.88 20.47
C VAL A 35 -1.75 -3.71 21.70
N MET A 36 -1.61 -4.60 22.69
CA MET A 36 -2.33 -4.46 23.96
C MET A 36 -2.01 -3.13 24.65
N GLY A 37 -3.03 -2.48 25.21
CA GLY A 37 -2.89 -1.17 25.86
C GLY A 37 -2.90 0.03 24.90
N VAL A 38 -3.03 -0.19 23.59
CA VAL A 38 -3.24 0.87 22.60
C VAL A 38 -4.73 0.95 22.22
N GLU A 39 -5.29 2.17 22.22
CA GLU A 39 -6.68 2.43 21.86
C GLU A 39 -6.93 2.39 20.35
N VAL A 40 -6.83 1.19 19.76
CA VAL A 40 -7.04 1.01 18.32
C VAL A 40 -8.50 1.29 17.93
N ASP A 41 -9.47 0.86 18.74
CA ASP A 41 -10.89 1.03 18.42
C ASP A 41 -11.29 2.52 18.38
N SER A 42 -10.76 3.33 19.29
CA SER A 42 -10.93 4.78 19.29
C SER A 42 -10.36 5.42 18.01
N ALA A 43 -9.20 4.96 17.55
CA ALA A 43 -8.58 5.46 16.33
C ALA A 43 -9.36 5.08 15.05
N ILE A 44 -9.86 3.85 14.97
CA ILE A 44 -10.72 3.40 13.87
C ILE A 44 -12.06 4.15 13.87
N ALA A 45 -12.65 4.39 15.05
CA ALA A 45 -13.86 5.20 15.17
C ALA A 45 -13.61 6.64 14.71
N ASN A 46 -12.46 7.23 15.05
CA ASN A 46 -12.06 8.55 14.56
C ASN A 46 -11.94 8.57 13.02
N LEU A 47 -11.35 7.53 12.41
CA LEU A 47 -11.29 7.42 10.96
C LEU A 47 -12.69 7.37 10.31
N ALA A 48 -13.63 6.65 10.93
CA ALA A 48 -15.02 6.62 10.47
C ALA A 48 -15.70 8.00 10.60
N GLU A 49 -15.42 8.74 11.66
CA GLU A 49 -15.94 10.10 11.84
C GLU A 49 -15.33 11.10 10.84
N LEU A 50 -14.03 10.98 10.56
CA LEU A 50 -13.36 11.73 9.51
C LEU A 50 -13.94 11.42 8.13
N ALA A 51 -14.34 10.17 7.88
CA ALA A 51 -15.02 9.81 6.64
C ALA A 51 -16.42 10.46 6.55
N ARG A 52 -17.19 10.43 7.63
CA ARG A 52 -18.50 11.09 7.69
C ARG A 52 -18.41 12.60 7.50
N SER A 53 -17.44 13.26 8.13
CA SER A 53 -17.22 14.71 7.97
C SER A 53 -16.83 15.10 6.54
N ARG A 54 -16.32 14.15 5.75
CA ARG A 54 -16.04 14.29 4.31
C ARG A 54 -17.21 13.87 3.40
N GLY A 55 -18.38 13.58 3.97
CA GLY A 55 -19.60 13.22 3.23
C GLY A 55 -19.70 11.76 2.82
N TYR A 56 -18.95 10.86 3.46
CA TYR A 56 -19.05 9.42 3.22
C TYR A 56 -20.03 8.72 4.20
N ASN A 57 -20.75 7.72 3.71
CA ASN A 57 -21.58 6.83 4.52
C ASN A 57 -20.78 5.62 5.02
N VAL A 58 -21.22 5.00 6.11
CA VAL A 58 -20.58 3.83 6.75
C VAL A 58 -21.57 2.66 6.84
N VAL A 59 -21.20 1.47 6.36
CA VAL A 59 -22.04 0.24 6.37
C VAL A 59 -21.36 -0.90 7.16
N THR A 60 -22.11 -1.78 7.84
CA THR A 60 -21.58 -2.79 8.79
C THR A 60 -21.73 -4.26 8.37
N ARG A 61 -20.58 -4.95 8.28
CA ARG A 61 -20.23 -6.40 8.27
C ARG A 61 -18.73 -6.53 7.91
N MET A 62 -18.32 -5.59 7.06
CA MET A 62 -17.02 -5.00 6.83
C MET A 62 -17.31 -3.49 6.79
N THR A 63 -16.50 -2.65 7.44
CA THR A 63 -16.77 -1.21 7.47
C THR A 63 -16.41 -0.63 6.11
N ALA A 64 -17.41 -0.24 5.31
CA ALA A 64 -17.18 0.41 4.02
C ALA A 64 -17.49 1.90 4.11
N TRP A 65 -16.55 2.74 3.68
CA TRP A 65 -16.78 4.17 3.46
C TRP A 65 -17.25 4.37 2.02
N THR A 66 -18.40 5.02 1.85
CA THR A 66 -19.02 5.15 0.54
C THR A 66 -19.45 6.58 0.23
N LYS A 67 -19.29 7.02 -1.02
CA LYS A 67 -19.85 8.27 -1.52
C LYS A 67 -21.17 7.99 -2.24
N LEU A 68 -22.23 8.68 -1.83
CA LEU A 68 -23.52 8.61 -2.50
C LEU A 68 -23.56 9.64 -3.63
N THR A 69 -23.93 9.22 -4.83
CA THR A 69 -24.11 10.10 -5.98
C THR A 69 -25.49 9.86 -6.60
N THR A 70 -26.14 10.94 -7.03
CA THR A 70 -27.40 10.87 -7.77
C THR A 70 -27.12 10.86 -9.26
N ALA A 71 -27.49 9.78 -9.94
CA ALA A 71 -27.56 9.74 -11.39
C ALA A 71 -29.01 9.96 -11.82
N VAL A 72 -29.25 10.63 -12.95
CA VAL A 72 -30.61 10.75 -13.53
C VAL A 72 -30.64 10.18 -14.95
N PRO A 73 -30.37 8.88 -15.16
CA PRO A 73 -30.55 8.27 -16.48
C PRO A 73 -32.05 8.14 -16.77
N GLY A 74 -32.53 8.77 -17.84
CA GLY A 74 -33.91 8.59 -18.31
C GLY A 74 -35.02 9.16 -17.41
N GLY A 75 -34.73 10.19 -16.61
CA GLY A 75 -35.75 10.94 -15.84
C GLY A 75 -36.19 10.30 -14.51
N LYS A 76 -35.59 9.18 -14.09
CA LYS A 76 -35.73 8.64 -12.73
C LYS A 76 -34.44 8.87 -11.95
N ALA A 77 -34.55 9.43 -10.76
CA ALA A 77 -33.41 9.55 -9.86
C ALA A 77 -32.94 8.15 -9.45
N GLN A 78 -31.69 7.83 -9.73
CA GLN A 78 -30.98 6.64 -9.28
C GLN A 78 -29.93 7.04 -8.25
N LEU A 79 -29.82 6.26 -7.19
CA LEU A 79 -28.77 6.41 -6.19
C LEU A 79 -27.67 5.40 -6.50
N GLU A 80 -26.49 5.92 -6.82
CA GLU A 80 -25.27 5.15 -7.01
C GLU A 80 -24.38 5.29 -5.77
N THR A 81 -23.74 4.19 -5.37
CA THR A 81 -22.85 4.17 -4.21
C THR A 81 -21.46 3.77 -4.64
N LEU A 82 -20.48 4.65 -4.44
CA LEU A 82 -19.08 4.39 -4.71
C LEU A 82 -18.35 4.07 -3.41
N VAL A 83 -17.77 2.87 -3.29
CA VAL A 83 -16.90 2.53 -2.16
C VAL A 83 -15.55 3.24 -2.33
N THR A 84 -15.18 4.07 -1.37
CA THR A 84 -13.93 4.87 -1.35
C THR A 84 -12.88 4.33 -0.39
N GLY A 85 -13.28 3.38 0.47
CA GLY A 85 -12.37 2.56 1.24
C GLY A 85 -13.14 1.56 2.08
N VAL A 86 -12.42 0.57 2.57
CA VAL A 86 -12.95 -0.51 3.38
C VAL A 86 -12.00 -0.84 4.51
N HIS A 87 -12.58 -1.28 5.61
CA HIS A 87 -11.89 -1.63 6.83
C HIS A 87 -12.44 -2.95 7.36
N THR A 88 -11.52 -3.81 7.79
CA THR A 88 -11.86 -5.05 8.50
C THR A 88 -10.75 -5.41 9.47
N ARG A 89 -11.06 -6.34 10.36
CA ARG A 89 -10.12 -6.94 11.30
C ARG A 89 -9.92 -8.40 10.96
N VAL A 90 -8.68 -8.87 11.04
CA VAL A 90 -8.34 -10.30 10.99
C VAL A 90 -7.33 -10.59 12.10
N ASP A 91 -7.66 -11.52 13.00
CA ASP A 91 -6.87 -11.84 14.18
C ASP A 91 -6.52 -10.60 15.03
N ASN A 92 -5.22 -10.32 15.19
CA ASN A 92 -4.67 -9.15 15.86
C ASN A 92 -4.31 -8.01 14.89
N TYR A 93 -4.79 -8.01 13.66
CA TYR A 93 -4.48 -6.98 12.66
C TYR A 93 -5.71 -6.20 12.21
N GLU A 94 -5.53 -4.89 12.07
CA GLU A 94 -6.44 -4.02 11.34
C GLU A 94 -6.00 -3.90 9.88
N ILE A 95 -6.95 -4.03 8.97
CA ILE A 95 -6.74 -3.94 7.53
C ILE A 95 -7.59 -2.79 7.01
N ILE A 96 -6.95 -1.85 6.31
CA ILE A 96 -7.60 -0.73 5.65
C ILE A 96 -7.21 -0.78 4.18
N ALA A 97 -8.18 -0.73 3.27
CA ALA A 97 -7.92 -0.71 1.83
C ALA A 97 -8.73 0.39 1.15
N SER A 98 -8.19 0.94 0.07
CA SER A 98 -8.87 1.97 -0.73
C SER A 98 -9.99 1.44 -1.64
N SER A 99 -10.11 0.12 -1.81
CA SER A 99 -11.15 -0.52 -2.62
C SER A 99 -11.52 -1.91 -2.07
N VAL A 100 -12.69 -2.42 -2.48
CA VAL A 100 -13.15 -3.78 -2.12
C VAL A 100 -12.24 -4.83 -2.75
N GLU A 101 -11.78 -4.58 -3.97
CA GLU A 101 -10.88 -5.44 -4.72
C GLU A 101 -9.52 -5.57 -4.01
N ALA A 102 -8.95 -4.45 -3.56
CA ALA A 102 -7.70 -4.43 -2.80
C ALA A 102 -7.83 -5.14 -1.44
N MET A 103 -8.97 -5.02 -0.76
CA MET A 103 -9.27 -5.80 0.43
C MET A 103 -9.36 -7.30 0.13
N GLY A 104 -9.99 -7.69 -0.98
CA GLY A 104 -10.03 -9.07 -1.43
C GLY A 104 -8.62 -9.65 -1.65
N LEU A 105 -7.73 -8.88 -2.28
CA LEU A 105 -6.32 -9.24 -2.44
C LEU A 105 -5.63 -9.42 -1.07
N ALA A 106 -5.80 -8.46 -0.15
CA ALA A 106 -5.21 -8.50 1.19
C ALA A 106 -5.63 -9.76 1.97
N LEU A 107 -6.93 -10.08 1.98
CA LEU A 107 -7.45 -11.27 2.66
C LEU A 107 -6.98 -12.57 2.00
N SER A 108 -6.81 -12.58 0.68
CA SER A 108 -6.31 -13.74 -0.05
C SER A 108 -4.79 -13.96 0.12
N ALA A 109 -4.03 -12.91 0.45
CA ALA A 109 -2.57 -12.95 0.57
C ALA A 109 -2.08 -13.89 1.69
N GLN A 110 -2.93 -14.22 2.66
CA GLN A 110 -2.61 -15.26 3.66
C GLN A 110 -2.29 -16.61 3.01
N LYS A 111 -2.90 -16.92 1.87
CA LYS A 111 -2.64 -18.15 1.12
C LYS A 111 -1.34 -18.10 0.33
N ASN A 112 -0.90 -16.90 -0.06
CA ASN A 112 0.31 -16.67 -0.84
C ASN A 112 1.09 -15.45 -0.28
N PRO A 113 1.75 -15.58 0.88
CA PRO A 113 2.44 -14.46 1.52
C PRO A 113 3.57 -13.94 0.64
N ILE A 114 3.89 -12.64 0.69
CA ILE A 114 5.00 -12.08 -0.11
C ILE A 114 6.35 -12.74 0.23
N LEU A 115 6.52 -13.25 1.45
CA LEU A 115 7.69 -14.02 1.88
C LEU A 115 7.87 -15.34 1.11
N SER A 116 6.83 -15.87 0.47
CA SER A 116 6.93 -17.05 -0.41
C SER A 116 7.32 -16.68 -1.85
N SER A 117 7.28 -15.39 -2.21
CA SER A 117 7.69 -14.91 -3.53
C SER A 117 9.19 -15.07 -3.74
N GLY A 118 9.58 -15.85 -4.75
CA GLY A 118 10.99 -16.01 -5.12
C GLY A 118 11.67 -14.68 -5.49
N LYS A 119 10.93 -13.75 -6.12
CA LYS A 119 11.43 -12.40 -6.46
C LYS A 119 11.75 -11.60 -5.20
N PHE A 120 10.83 -11.59 -4.23
CA PHE A 120 10.99 -10.84 -2.99
C PHE A 120 12.12 -11.44 -2.15
N ARG A 121 12.13 -12.76 -1.97
CA ARG A 121 13.20 -13.49 -1.27
C ARG A 121 14.57 -13.16 -1.87
N GLN A 122 14.72 -13.26 -3.18
CA GLN A 122 15.98 -12.92 -3.85
C GLN A 122 16.40 -11.47 -3.55
N ALA A 123 15.45 -10.55 -3.50
CA ALA A 123 15.72 -9.13 -3.26
C ALA A 123 16.14 -8.84 -1.81
N ILE A 124 15.66 -9.61 -0.83
CA ILE A 124 16.03 -9.45 0.59
C ILE A 124 17.23 -10.30 1.01
N THR A 125 17.58 -11.37 0.29
CA THR A 125 18.77 -12.21 0.63
C THR A 125 20.09 -11.43 0.55
N ALA A 126 20.16 -10.41 -0.30
CA ALA A 126 21.33 -9.54 -0.42
C ALA A 126 21.41 -8.46 0.67
N LEU A 127 20.39 -8.36 1.52
CA LEU A 127 20.28 -7.34 2.56
C LEU A 127 20.71 -7.92 3.93
N PRO A 128 21.13 -7.06 4.86
CA PRO A 128 21.42 -7.45 6.24
C PRO A 128 20.23 -8.17 6.88
N ALA A 129 20.49 -9.31 7.52
CA ALA A 129 19.44 -10.10 8.17
C ALA A 129 18.77 -9.37 9.33
N GLU A 130 19.54 -8.56 10.07
CA GLU A 130 19.03 -7.64 11.09
C GLU A 130 18.68 -6.31 10.44
N ASN A 131 17.38 -5.99 10.40
CA ASN A 131 16.85 -4.73 9.87
C ASN A 131 15.48 -4.40 10.47
N ASP A 132 15.08 -3.14 10.34
CA ASP A 132 13.78 -2.63 10.82
C ASP A 132 12.65 -2.79 9.78
N GLY A 133 12.90 -3.57 8.72
CA GLY A 133 11.96 -3.80 7.64
C GLY A 133 12.46 -3.35 6.27
N TYR A 134 11.60 -3.56 5.28
CA TYR A 134 11.92 -3.44 3.86
C TYR A 134 10.95 -2.51 3.15
N PHE A 135 11.50 -1.64 2.30
CA PHE A 135 10.76 -1.03 1.21
C PHE A 135 11.12 -1.76 -0.08
N TYR A 136 10.13 -2.39 -0.73
CA TYR A 136 10.33 -3.20 -1.93
C TYR A 136 9.48 -2.69 -3.10
N VAL A 137 10.10 -2.60 -4.27
CA VAL A 137 9.45 -2.25 -5.53
C VAL A 137 9.79 -3.29 -6.59
N ASP A 138 8.78 -3.92 -7.18
CA ASP A 138 8.92 -4.64 -8.45
C ASP A 138 8.92 -3.59 -9.58
N TRP A 139 10.11 -3.27 -10.08
CA TRP A 139 10.30 -2.18 -11.05
C TRP A 139 9.52 -2.44 -12.34
N ARG A 140 9.45 -3.70 -12.78
CA ARG A 140 8.72 -4.06 -14.01
C ARG A 140 7.23 -3.80 -13.92
N GLN A 141 6.66 -3.90 -12.71
CA GLN A 141 5.25 -3.60 -12.48
C GLN A 141 5.01 -2.10 -12.31
N LEU A 142 5.93 -1.39 -11.66
CA LEU A 142 5.76 0.03 -11.34
C LEU A 142 6.17 0.97 -12.49
N GLN A 143 7.10 0.56 -13.35
CA GLN A 143 7.63 1.39 -14.43
C GLN A 143 6.54 2.03 -15.31
N PRO A 144 5.52 1.30 -15.80
CA PRO A 144 4.46 1.91 -16.61
C PRO A 144 3.70 3.02 -15.86
N VAL A 145 3.48 2.84 -14.55
CA VAL A 145 2.78 3.82 -13.70
C VAL A 145 3.62 5.08 -13.50
N ILE A 146 4.92 4.93 -13.24
CA ILE A 146 5.84 6.06 -13.08
C ILE A 146 5.97 6.84 -14.39
N GLU A 147 6.17 6.16 -15.51
CA GLU A 147 6.32 6.82 -16.82
C GLU A 147 5.06 7.58 -17.24
N ALA A 148 3.88 7.06 -16.89
CA ALA A 148 2.62 7.75 -17.16
C ALA A 148 2.46 9.03 -16.32
N LYS A 149 2.89 9.01 -15.06
CA LYS A 149 2.75 10.16 -14.13
C LYS A 149 3.87 11.19 -14.27
N PHE A 150 5.08 10.76 -14.63
CA PHE A 150 6.26 11.62 -14.72
C PHE A 150 6.96 11.45 -16.08
N PRO A 151 6.45 12.11 -17.14
CA PRO A 151 7.03 12.00 -18.49
C PRO A 151 8.50 12.40 -18.56
N ILE A 152 8.96 13.27 -17.64
CA ILE A 152 10.36 13.73 -17.56
C ILE A 152 11.35 12.61 -17.25
N VAL A 153 10.90 11.50 -16.65
CA VAL A 153 11.75 10.32 -16.39
C VAL A 153 12.28 9.73 -17.70
N ARG A 154 11.48 9.79 -18.79
CA ARG A 154 11.89 9.36 -20.14
C ARG A 154 13.06 10.19 -20.72
N VAL A 155 13.24 11.41 -20.25
CA VAL A 155 14.32 12.32 -20.71
C VAL A 155 15.62 12.04 -19.95
N LEU A 156 15.53 11.77 -18.64
CA LEU A 156 16.67 11.37 -17.81
C LEU A 156 17.17 9.94 -18.13
N GLU A 157 16.29 9.08 -18.65
CA GLU A 157 16.63 7.74 -19.12
C GLU A 157 17.70 7.71 -20.23
N LEU A 158 17.97 8.80 -20.95
CA LEU A 158 18.93 8.78 -22.06
C LEU A 158 20.39 8.56 -21.61
N SER A 159 20.76 8.92 -20.37
CA SER A 159 22.14 8.81 -19.86
C SER A 159 22.39 7.60 -18.96
N ILE A 160 21.34 6.93 -18.47
CA ILE A 160 21.39 5.81 -17.51
C ILE A 160 20.48 4.63 -17.91
N LYS A 161 19.99 4.64 -19.14
CA LYS A 161 19.09 3.64 -19.77
C LYS A 161 19.47 2.17 -19.52
N PRO A 162 20.75 1.76 -19.62
CA PRO A 162 21.12 0.35 -19.45
C PRO A 162 20.80 -0.17 -18.04
N LEU A 163 20.84 0.68 -17.02
CA LEU A 163 20.54 0.29 -15.64
C LEU A 163 19.02 0.11 -15.45
N PHE A 164 18.21 1.09 -15.86
CA PHE A 164 16.74 1.03 -15.69
C PHE A 164 16.08 -0.04 -16.56
N ASN A 165 16.55 -0.24 -17.79
CA ASN A 165 16.02 -1.29 -18.67
C ASN A 165 16.23 -2.71 -18.12
N ASN A 166 17.27 -2.88 -17.31
CA ASN A 166 17.65 -4.14 -16.72
C ASN A 166 17.19 -4.25 -15.25
N LEU A 167 16.68 -3.18 -14.65
CA LEU A 167 16.22 -3.18 -13.27
C LEU A 167 14.98 -4.08 -13.12
N ARG A 168 15.09 -5.07 -12.24
CA ARG A 168 14.00 -5.98 -11.87
C ARG A 168 13.29 -5.51 -10.63
N SER A 169 14.06 -5.14 -9.60
CA SER A 169 13.52 -4.61 -8.35
C SER A 169 14.49 -3.65 -7.67
N LEU A 170 13.92 -2.75 -6.88
CA LEU A 170 14.63 -1.89 -5.94
C LEU A 170 14.19 -2.27 -4.54
N THR A 171 15.14 -2.50 -3.64
CA THR A 171 14.84 -2.77 -2.23
C THR A 171 15.69 -1.91 -1.33
N ILE A 172 15.09 -1.34 -0.30
CA ILE A 172 15.77 -0.54 0.72
C ILE A 172 15.49 -1.18 2.07
N SER A 173 16.53 -1.28 2.90
CA SER A 173 16.45 -1.79 4.27
C SER A 173 17.04 -0.75 5.22
N SER A 174 16.35 -0.50 6.33
CA SER A 174 16.86 0.29 7.46
C SER A 174 17.53 -0.63 8.47
N GLN A 175 18.65 -0.21 9.06
CA GLN A 175 19.37 -0.96 10.11
C GLN A 175 19.41 -0.15 11.41
N GLY A 176 18.41 0.69 11.62
CA GLY A 176 18.33 1.61 12.75
C GLY A 176 19.38 2.70 12.74
N SER A 177 19.61 3.24 13.94
CA SER A 177 20.67 4.22 14.20
C SER A 177 21.59 3.72 15.30
N GLU A 178 22.88 3.73 15.03
CA GLU A 178 23.93 3.48 16.03
C GLU A 178 24.75 4.76 16.20
N ASN A 179 24.91 5.25 17.43
CA ASN A 179 25.63 6.50 17.73
C ASN A 179 25.13 7.72 16.91
N SER A 180 23.81 7.86 16.74
CA SER A 180 23.16 8.89 15.90
C SER A 180 23.45 8.79 14.40
N VAL A 181 24.12 7.73 13.94
CA VAL A 181 24.32 7.45 12.51
C VAL A 181 23.27 6.46 12.05
N ARG A 182 22.41 6.91 11.12
CA ARG A 182 21.44 6.03 10.46
C ARG A 182 22.15 5.18 9.41
N ARG A 183 21.95 3.87 9.45
CA ARG A 183 22.47 2.95 8.44
C ARG A 183 21.31 2.38 7.64
N GLY A 184 21.53 2.27 6.33
CA GLY A 184 20.58 1.66 5.43
C GLY A 184 21.30 1.09 4.22
N THR A 185 20.73 0.04 3.64
CA THR A 185 21.25 -0.61 2.44
C THR A 185 20.23 -0.45 1.32
N ILE A 186 20.71 -0.03 0.15
CA ILE A 186 19.92 0.03 -1.08
C ILE A 186 20.43 -1.07 -2.01
N PHE A 187 19.54 -1.93 -2.48
CA PHE A 187 19.85 -3.02 -3.38
C PHE A 187 19.08 -2.89 -4.70
N PHE A 188 19.84 -2.87 -5.80
CA PHE A 188 19.32 -2.88 -7.16
C PHE A 188 19.46 -4.28 -7.75
N ASN A 189 18.35 -4.98 -7.96
CA ASN A 189 18.37 -6.29 -8.61
C ASN A 189 18.32 -6.09 -10.13
N LEU A 190 19.44 -6.29 -10.82
CA LEU A 190 19.54 -6.17 -12.26
C LEU A 190 19.41 -7.53 -12.94
N GLY A 191 18.82 -7.56 -14.13
CA GLY A 191 18.71 -8.75 -14.96
C GLY A 191 19.20 -8.49 -16.38
N VAL A 192 19.74 -9.53 -17.00
CA VAL A 192 19.98 -9.51 -18.45
C VAL A 192 18.66 -9.71 -19.17
N LYS A 193 18.35 -8.88 -20.17
CA LYS A 193 17.28 -9.17 -21.14
C LYS A 193 17.67 -10.42 -21.93
N SER A 194 16.93 -11.50 -21.75
CA SER A 194 16.90 -12.66 -22.67
C SER A 194 15.93 -12.36 -23.82
#